data_AF-A0A964F6L2-F1
#
_entry.id   AF-A0A964F6L2-F1
#
_cell.length_a   1.000
_cell.length_b   1.000
_cell.length_c   1.000
_cell.angle_alpha   90.00
_cell.angle_beta   90.00
_cell.angle_gamma   90.00
#
_symmetry.space_group_name_H-M   'P 1'
#
loop_
_entity.id
_entity.type
_entity.pdbx_description
1 polymer ?
#
loop_
_entity_poly.entity_id
_entity_poly.type
_entity_poly.pdbx_seq_one_letter_code
_entity_poly.pdbx_strand_id
1 'polypeptide(L)'
;MPRAIDRLRAGVIACTPALFLSACAEPLTRSDALWPYSGDAVAANRIVHTIDPWPRTSADTAFPTNGARIAESIVRYKTSKAPEAIAPPVLVTR
;
A
#
# COMPACT_ATOMS: atom_id res chain seq x y z
N MET A 1 -40.26 32.98 43.65
CA MET A 1 -38.92 32.72 43.07
C MET A 1 -38.41 31.26 43.18
N PRO A 2 -38.73 30.41 44.18
CA PRO A 2 -38.13 29.06 44.28
C PRO A 2 -38.58 28.10 43.17
N ARG A 3 -39.86 28.15 42.76
CA ARG A 3 -40.41 27.31 41.69
C ARG A 3 -39.75 27.51 40.31
N ALA A 4 -39.18 28.69 40.05
CA ALA A 4 -38.47 28.96 38.79
C ALA A 4 -37.09 28.29 38.78
N ILE A 5 -36.41 28.27 39.92
CA ILE A 5 -35.11 27.61 40.11
C ILE A 5 -35.28 26.09 40.06
N ASP A 6 -36.37 25.55 40.61
CA ASP A 6 -36.66 24.12 40.56
C ASP A 6 -36.95 23.63 39.14
N ARG A 7 -37.67 24.43 38.34
CA ARG A 7 -37.91 24.16 36.90
C ARG A 7 -36.62 24.24 36.09
N LEU A 8 -35.74 25.20 36.39
CA LEU A 8 -34.44 25.33 35.74
C LEU A 8 -33.54 24.12 36.07
N ARG A 9 -33.50 23.69 37.33
CA ARG A 9 -32.73 22.52 37.77
C ARG A 9 -33.22 21.23 37.10
N ALA A 10 -34.54 21.04 37.04
CA ALA A 10 -35.12 19.88 36.35
C ALA A 10 -34.76 19.87 34.85
N GLY A 11 -34.78 21.02 34.19
CA GLY A 11 -34.36 21.15 32.80
C GLY A 11 -32.88 20.81 32.57
N VAL A 12 -31.99 21.29 33.45
CA VAL A 12 -30.55 20.97 33.37
C VAL A 12 -30.31 19.47 33.55
N ILE A 13 -30.94 18.84 34.54
CA ILE A 13 -30.81 17.40 34.79
C ILE A 13 -31.30 16.58 33.58
N ALA A 14 -32.43 16.98 32.98
CA ALA A 14 -32.98 16.28 31.82
C ALA A 14 -32.10 16.40 30.56
N CYS A 15 -31.43 17.55 30.35
CA CYS A 15 -30.58 17.76 29.17
C CYS A 15 -29.14 17.21 29.32
N THR A 16 -28.67 16.94 30.54
CA THR A 16 -27.31 16.42 30.79
C THR A 16 -27.01 15.13 30.01
N PRO A 17 -27.86 14.08 30.00
CA PRO A 17 -27.56 12.86 29.25
C PRO A 17 -27.51 13.08 27.73
N ALA A 18 -28.33 13.97 27.18
CA ALA A 18 -28.33 14.26 25.74
C ALA A 18 -26.99 14.86 25.26
N LEU A 19 -26.35 15.67 26.10
CA LEU A 19 -25.02 16.23 25.81
C LEU A 19 -23.93 15.15 25.83
N PHE A 20 -24.00 14.19 26.75
CA PHE A 20 -23.06 13.06 26.80
C PHE A 20 -23.20 12.12 25.60
N LEU A 21 -24.44 11.81 25.16
CA LEU A 21 -24.64 10.98 23.97
C LEU A 21 -24.19 11.70 22.69
N SER A 22 -24.37 13.02 22.60
CA SER A 22 -23.89 13.81 21.45
C SER A 22 -22.37 13.84 21.34
N ALA A 23 -21.62 13.72 22.46
CA ALA A 23 -20.16 13.67 22.44
C ALA A 23 -19.61 12.32 21.94
N CYS A 24 -20.41 11.26 21.99
CA CYS A 24 -20.08 9.95 21.41
C CYS A 24 -20.47 9.84 19.93
N ALA A 25 -21.20 10.81 19.39
CA ALA A 25 -21.55 10.87 17.98
C ALA A 25 -20.36 11.44 17.20
N GLU A 26 -19.44 10.55 16.83
CA GLU A 26 -18.31 10.89 15.99
C GLU A 26 -18.80 11.41 14.63
N PRO A 27 -18.43 12.63 14.22
CA PRO A 27 -18.79 13.13 12.90
C PRO A 27 -18.08 12.29 11.82
N LEU A 28 -18.83 11.80 10.81
CA LEU A 28 -18.28 11.18 9.58
C LEU A 28 -17.53 12.20 8.71
N THR A 29 -16.57 12.90 9.29
CA THR A 29 -15.62 13.72 8.57
C THR A 29 -14.50 12.81 8.07
N ARG A 30 -14.19 12.92 6.78
CA ARG A 30 -13.05 12.21 6.20
C ARG A 30 -11.77 12.83 6.77
N SER A 31 -11.29 12.27 7.87
CA SER A 31 -10.02 12.63 8.48
C SER A 31 -8.94 11.71 7.91
N ASP A 32 -7.93 12.28 7.26
CA ASP A 32 -6.73 11.55 6.82
C ASP A 32 -5.76 11.28 8.01
N ALA A 33 -6.18 11.59 9.23
CA ALA A 33 -5.43 11.35 10.46
C ALA A 33 -5.68 9.94 11.02
N LEU A 34 -4.66 9.35 11.65
CA LEU A 34 -4.78 8.09 12.38
C LEU A 34 -5.64 8.31 13.64
N TRP A 35 -6.68 7.50 13.79
CA TRP A 35 -7.57 7.56 14.94
C TRP A 35 -6.82 7.26 16.24
N PRO A 36 -7.18 7.86 17.38
CA PRO A 36 -6.50 7.61 18.65
C PRO A 36 -6.63 6.16 19.17
N TYR A 37 -7.60 5.40 18.67
CA TYR A 37 -7.74 3.95 18.94
C TYR A 37 -7.08 3.05 17.89
N SER A 38 -6.35 3.62 16.92
CA SER A 38 -5.72 2.85 15.84
C SER A 38 -4.56 1.96 16.29
N GLY A 39 -4.26 1.93 17.60
CA GLY A 39 -3.31 1.01 18.21
C GLY A 39 -1.95 1.09 17.54
N ASP A 40 -1.53 0.00 16.91
CA ASP A 40 -0.21 -0.14 16.31
C ASP A 40 -0.12 0.39 14.86
N ALA A 41 -1.16 1.07 14.37
CA ALA A 41 -1.19 1.61 13.00
C ALA A 41 -0.04 2.61 12.73
N VAL A 42 0.39 3.37 13.74
CA VAL A 42 1.55 4.27 13.63
C VAL A 42 2.85 3.48 13.44
N ALA A 43 3.05 2.39 14.18
CA ALA A 43 4.23 1.54 14.05
C ALA A 43 4.23 0.79 12.71
N ALA A 44 3.07 0.28 12.29
CA ALA A 44 2.89 -0.35 10.99
C ALA A 44 3.21 0.62 9.84
N ASN A 45 2.70 1.86 9.88
CA ASN A 45 3.03 2.88 8.87
C ASN A 45 4.53 3.18 8.83
N ARG A 46 5.20 3.24 9.99
CA ARG A 46 6.64 3.48 10.05
C ARG A 46 7.42 2.37 9.34
N ILE A 47 7.04 1.12 9.54
CA ILE A 47 7.70 -0.04 8.91
C ILE A 47 7.43 -0.05 7.41
N VAL A 48 6.17 0.10 6.99
CA VAL A 48 5.78 0.06 5.57
C VAL A 48 6.41 1.19 4.76
N HIS A 49 6.57 2.38 5.36
CA HIS A 49 7.20 3.53 4.73
C HIS A 49 8.71 3.67 5.03
N THR A 50 9.32 2.67 5.66
CA THR A 50 10.77 2.64 5.77
C THR A 50 11.33 2.41 4.37
N ILE A 51 12.07 3.39 3.86
CA ILE A 51 12.79 3.27 2.60
C ILE A 51 13.87 2.21 2.81
N ASP A 52 13.62 0.99 2.34
CA ASP A 52 14.65 -0.02 2.24
C ASP A 52 15.59 0.38 1.09
N PRO A 53 16.87 0.69 1.37
CA PRO A 53 17.81 0.99 0.31
C PRO A 53 17.98 -0.27 -0.54
N TRP A 54 17.54 -0.18 -1.80
CA TRP A 54 17.76 -1.25 -2.76
C TRP A 54 19.25 -1.65 -2.78
N PRO A 55 19.57 -2.96 -2.73
CA PRO A 55 20.95 -3.41 -2.78
C PRO A 55 21.61 -2.92 -4.07
N ARG A 56 22.91 -2.62 -4.03
CA ARG A 56 23.66 -2.04 -5.17
C ARG A 56 23.51 -2.86 -6.46
N THR A 57 23.34 -4.18 -6.34
CA THR A 57 23.08 -5.09 -7.47
C THR A 57 21.74 -4.85 -8.16
N SER A 58 20.73 -4.27 -7.48
CA SER A 58 19.46 -3.89 -8.11
C SER A 58 19.60 -2.72 -9.10
N ALA A 59 20.72 -1.97 -9.04
CA ALA A 59 21.05 -0.96 -10.05
C ALA A 59 21.76 -1.57 -11.27
N ASP A 60 22.11 -2.85 -11.25
CA ASP A 60 22.73 -3.52 -12.38
C ASP A 60 21.70 -3.83 -13.46
N THR A 61 21.86 -3.20 -14.62
CA THR A 61 21.03 -3.39 -15.81
C THR A 61 21.74 -4.26 -16.85
N ALA A 62 22.91 -4.82 -16.53
CA ALA A 62 23.61 -5.75 -17.40
C ALA A 62 22.92 -7.12 -17.35
N PHE A 63 21.93 -7.31 -18.22
CA PHE A 63 21.30 -8.61 -18.42
C PHE A 63 22.08 -9.40 -19.49
N PRO A 64 22.84 -10.45 -19.12
CA PRO A 64 23.51 -11.29 -20.10
C PRO A 64 22.45 -11.99 -20.96
N THR A 65 22.40 -11.65 -22.25
CA THR A 65 21.46 -12.26 -23.19
C THR A 65 22.17 -13.27 -24.08
N ASN A 66 21.49 -14.38 -24.39
CA ASN A 66 21.99 -15.40 -25.31
C ASN A 66 21.33 -15.20 -26.68
N GLY A 67 22.09 -14.69 -27.65
CA GLY A 67 21.61 -14.40 -29.00
C GLY A 67 21.08 -15.64 -29.74
N ALA A 68 21.66 -16.82 -29.51
CA ALA A 68 21.19 -18.06 -30.12
C ALA A 68 19.79 -18.44 -29.62
N ARG A 69 19.54 -18.27 -28.31
CA ARG A 69 18.21 -18.52 -27.72
C ARG A 69 17.16 -17.52 -28.20
N ILE A 70 17.56 -16.27 -28.45
CA ILE A 70 16.67 -15.25 -29.03
C ILE A 70 16.34 -15.62 -30.49
N ALA A 71 17.34 -15.98 -31.30
CA ALA A 71 17.13 -16.42 -32.68
C ALA A 71 16.21 -17.66 -32.76
N GLU A 72 16.39 -18.61 -31.85
CA GLU A 72 15.52 -19.78 -31.70
C GLU A 72 14.05 -19.37 -31.51
N SER A 73 13.80 -18.45 -30.59
CA SER A 73 12.44 -17.98 -30.28
C SER A 73 11.78 -17.26 -31.46
N ILE A 74 12.57 -16.49 -32.23
CA ILE A 74 12.10 -15.78 -33.42
C ILE A 74 11.71 -16.76 -34.53
N VAL A 75 12.54 -17.79 -34.78
CA VAL A 75 12.24 -18.81 -35.79
C VAL A 75 10.99 -19.59 -35.40
N ARG A 76 10.88 -19.98 -34.12
CA ARG A 76 9.70 -20.67 -33.59
C ARG A 76 8.43 -19.85 -33.78
N TYR A 77 8.48 -18.55 -33.47
CA TYR A 77 7.36 -17.63 -33.64
C TYR A 77 6.93 -17.49 -35.09
N LYS A 78 7.87 -17.35 -36.03
CA LYS A 78 7.57 -17.15 -37.45
C LYS A 78 7.04 -18.40 -38.15
N THR A 79 7.51 -19.57 -37.73
CA THR A 79 7.27 -20.83 -38.47
C THR A 79 6.29 -21.77 -37.77
N SER A 80 5.92 -21.47 -36.51
CA SER A 80 5.15 -22.36 -35.64
C SER A 80 5.75 -23.77 -35.49
N LYS A 81 7.04 -23.92 -35.77
CA LYS A 81 7.80 -25.17 -35.69
C LYS A 81 8.95 -25.02 -34.70
N ALA A 82 9.32 -26.10 -34.03
CA ALA A 82 10.56 -26.11 -33.25
C ALA A 82 11.75 -25.94 -34.22
N PRO A 83 12.63 -24.95 -34.01
CA PRO A 83 13.80 -24.78 -34.85
C PRO A 83 14.74 -25.97 -34.69
N GLU A 84 15.27 -26.45 -35.81
CA GLU A 84 16.38 -27.39 -35.84
C GLU A 84 17.57 -26.75 -35.12
N ALA A 85 18.24 -27.50 -34.23
CA ALA A 85 19.24 -26.96 -33.32
C ALA A 85 20.30 -26.15 -34.08
N ILE A 86 20.28 -24.82 -33.90
CA ILE A 86 21.30 -23.95 -34.47
C ILE A 86 22.59 -24.28 -33.71
N ALA A 87 23.55 -24.89 -34.40
CA ALA A 87 24.86 -25.19 -33.83
C ALA A 87 25.42 -23.94 -33.14
N PRO A 88 26.06 -24.08 -31.96
CA PRO A 88 26.58 -22.92 -31.24
C PRO A 88 27.52 -22.14 -32.18
N PRO A 89 27.40 -20.79 -32.21
CA PRO A 89 28.28 -20.00 -33.07
C PRO A 89 29.73 -20.27 -32.65
N VAL A 90 30.53 -20.76 -33.61
CA VAL A 90 31.97 -20.91 -33.41
C VAL A 90 32.52 -19.52 -33.12
N LEU A 91 33.00 -19.30 -31.90
CA LEU A 91 33.73 -18.10 -31.54
C LEU A 91 35.03 -18.09 -32.36
N VAL A 92 35.04 -17.32 -33.45
CA VAL A 92 36.27 -17.01 -34.18
C VAL A 92 37.12 -16.14 -33.26
N THR A 93 38.02 -16.78 -32.53
CA THR A 93 39.10 -16.09 -31.83
C THR A 93 40.11 -15.64 -32.90
N ARG A 94 40.33 -14.33 -32.97
CA ARG A 94 41.35 -13.72 -33.82
C ARG A 94 42.68 -13.70 -33.10
#